data_AF-A0A8J6HW80-F1
#
_entry.id   AF-A0A8J6HW80-F1
#
_cell.length_a   1.000
_cell.length_b   1.000
_cell.length_c   1.000
_cell.angle_alpha   90.00
_cell.angle_beta   90.00
_cell.angle_gamma   90.00
#
_symmetry.space_group_name_H-M   'P 1'
#
loop_
_entity.id
_entity.type
_entity.pdbx_description
1 polymer ?
#
loop_
_entity_poly.entity_id
_entity_poly.type
_entity_poly.pdbx_seq_one_letter_code
_entity_poly.pdbx_strand_id
1 'polypeptide(L)'
;MLLLLYQSQPHYHEVPEGACASLVGKEWLPKVLQELCNGKCHVTPFLQALVKRCLNGAVSLDQEGHRDFMKKLLEAIKFEESFVETFLSLLLDASKKKQYPEHIHKWLTEVVETVERQYPEQFDKEVYRILSSTQQGKISKRKQSLQRLLKETMSIRCKFDVMDKLYHPNAAYRKEALRYLTNNLDSLRVQEKEMIKSSFIDRLNDDDVGVTS
;
A
#
# COMPACT_ATOMS: atom_id res chain seq x y z
N MET A 1 -7.72 -21.70 18.24
CA MET A 1 -8.29 -22.64 17.24
C MET A 1 -8.35 -22.05 15.84
N LEU A 2 -8.93 -20.86 15.62
CA LEU A 2 -8.99 -20.23 14.29
C LEU A 2 -7.60 -20.03 13.65
N LEU A 3 -6.61 -19.55 14.39
CA LEU A 3 -5.25 -19.39 13.88
C LEU A 3 -4.65 -20.70 13.36
N LEU A 4 -4.79 -21.78 14.13
CA LEU A 4 -4.30 -23.10 13.73
C LEU A 4 -4.98 -23.61 12.45
N LEU A 5 -6.27 -23.30 12.25
CA LEU A 5 -6.96 -23.64 11.01
C LEU A 5 -6.34 -22.92 9.81
N TYR A 6 -6.14 -21.61 9.88
CA TYR A 6 -5.54 -20.84 8.78
C TYR A 6 -4.04 -21.12 8.58
N GLN A 7 -3.33 -21.58 9.60
CA GLN A 7 -1.93 -21.99 9.51
C GLN A 7 -1.76 -23.38 8.90
N SER A 8 -2.63 -24.33 9.26
CA SER A 8 -2.41 -25.76 8.96
C SER A 8 -3.11 -26.23 7.68
N GLN A 9 -4.09 -25.48 7.20
CA GLN A 9 -4.96 -25.91 6.11
C GLN A 9 -4.81 -24.95 4.92
N PRO A 10 -4.20 -25.40 3.81
CA PRO A 10 -3.91 -24.53 2.68
C PRO A 10 -5.17 -24.06 1.96
N HIS A 11 -6.36 -24.63 2.23
CA HIS A 11 -7.60 -24.23 1.55
C HIS A 11 -8.31 -23.04 2.20
N TYR A 12 -7.93 -22.63 3.43
CA TYR A 12 -8.52 -21.49 4.09
C TYR A 12 -7.74 -20.21 3.79
N HIS A 13 -8.08 -19.57 2.67
CA HIS A 13 -7.50 -18.28 2.26
C HIS A 13 -8.42 -17.07 2.52
N GLU A 14 -9.66 -17.32 2.92
CA GLU A 14 -10.66 -16.27 3.16
C GLU A 14 -11.45 -16.57 4.43
N VAL A 15 -11.85 -15.51 5.13
CA VAL A 15 -12.79 -15.59 6.25
C VAL A 15 -14.22 -15.56 5.70
N PRO A 16 -15.06 -16.57 5.98
CA PRO A 16 -16.46 -16.56 5.57
C PRO A 16 -17.19 -15.31 6.08
N GLU A 17 -18.19 -14.85 5.34
CA GLU A 17 -18.90 -13.60 5.65
C GLU A 17 -19.46 -13.54 7.07
N GLY A 18 -20.23 -14.55 7.47
CA GLY A 18 -20.83 -14.59 8.80
C GLY A 18 -19.79 -14.66 9.92
N ALA A 19 -18.66 -15.33 9.67
CA ALA A 19 -17.55 -15.36 10.61
C ALA A 19 -16.86 -13.99 10.72
N CYS A 20 -16.59 -13.33 9.59
CA CYS A 20 -16.01 -11.99 9.57
C CYS A 20 -16.90 -10.96 10.27
N ALA A 21 -18.20 -10.96 9.98
CA ALA A 21 -19.16 -10.08 10.64
C ALA A 21 -19.18 -10.29 12.17
N SER A 22 -19.08 -11.55 12.61
CA SER A 22 -19.01 -11.90 14.03
C SER A 22 -17.71 -11.45 14.71
N LEU A 23 -16.61 -11.34 13.95
CA LEU A 23 -15.28 -10.94 14.43
C LEU A 23 -15.08 -9.43 14.44
N VAL A 24 -15.58 -8.73 13.41
CA VAL A 24 -15.43 -7.27 13.24
C VAL A 24 -16.00 -6.48 14.42
N GLY A 25 -17.07 -6.97 15.04
CA GLY A 25 -17.67 -6.34 16.23
C GLY A 25 -16.98 -6.69 17.57
N LYS A 26 -15.84 -7.39 17.57
CA LYS A 26 -15.17 -7.83 18.79
C LYS A 26 -13.99 -6.93 19.14
N GLU A 27 -14.19 -6.04 20.11
CA GLU A 27 -13.15 -5.12 20.62
C GLU A 27 -11.89 -5.83 21.15
N TRP A 28 -12.01 -7.09 21.60
CA TRP A 28 -10.88 -7.86 22.10
C TRP A 28 -9.95 -8.35 20.98
N LEU A 29 -10.44 -8.47 19.75
CA LEU A 29 -9.73 -9.17 18.67
C LEU A 29 -8.44 -8.46 18.24
N PRO A 30 -8.40 -7.14 18.01
CA PRO A 30 -7.15 -6.45 17.67
C PRO A 30 -6.07 -6.61 18.75
N LYS A 31 -6.47 -6.55 20.03
CA LYS A 31 -5.56 -6.74 21.18
C LYS A 31 -4.98 -8.15 21.22
N VAL A 32 -5.83 -9.16 21.09
CA VAL A 32 -5.38 -10.56 21.07
C VAL A 32 -4.46 -10.84 19.88
N LEU A 33 -4.77 -10.30 18.69
CA LEU A 33 -3.89 -10.43 17.54
C LEU A 33 -2.53 -9.75 17.75
N GLN A 34 -2.51 -8.57 18.37
CA GLN A 34 -1.28 -7.88 18.76
C GLN A 34 -0.44 -8.74 19.72
N GLU A 35 -1.04 -9.29 20.78
CA GLU A 35 -0.37 -10.15 21.75
C GLU A 35 0.25 -11.39 21.07
N LEU A 36 -0.47 -11.99 20.13
CA LEU A 36 0.00 -13.15 19.37
C LEU A 36 1.14 -12.79 18.42
N CYS A 37 1.08 -11.65 17.75
CA CYS A 37 2.18 -11.15 16.93
C CYS A 37 3.43 -10.92 17.80
N ASN A 38 3.28 -10.30 18.97
CA ASN A 38 4.38 -10.07 19.91
C ASN A 38 4.95 -11.39 20.47
N GLY A 39 4.09 -12.40 20.63
CA GLY A 39 4.47 -13.76 21.03
C GLY A 39 5.14 -14.60 19.94
N LYS A 40 5.52 -14.01 18.80
CA LYS A 40 6.12 -14.70 17.62
C LYS A 40 5.26 -15.85 17.08
N CYS A 41 3.95 -15.79 17.29
CA CYS A 41 3.03 -16.74 16.67
C CYS A 41 2.91 -16.42 15.17
N HIS A 42 2.76 -17.46 14.34
CA HIS A 42 2.59 -17.27 12.89
C HIS A 42 1.19 -16.77 12.52
N VAL A 43 0.85 -15.53 12.86
CA VAL A 43 -0.50 -14.95 12.70
C VAL A 43 -0.81 -14.57 11.23
N THR A 44 0.22 -14.41 10.41
CA THR A 44 0.17 -13.88 9.05
C THR A 44 -0.91 -14.49 8.15
N PRO A 45 -1.09 -15.82 8.04
CA PRO A 45 -2.10 -16.40 7.16
C PRO A 45 -3.53 -15.99 7.55
N PHE A 46 -3.82 -15.98 8.85
CA PHE A 46 -5.12 -15.53 9.36
C PHE A 46 -5.31 -14.04 9.15
N LEU A 47 -4.28 -13.24 9.45
CA LEU A 47 -4.33 -11.79 9.29
C LEU A 47 -4.56 -11.39 7.83
N GLN A 48 -3.92 -12.08 6.89
CA GLN A 48 -4.12 -11.87 5.45
C GLN A 48 -5.56 -12.18 5.04
N ALA A 49 -6.11 -13.32 5.47
CA ALA A 49 -7.49 -13.70 5.16
C ALA A 49 -8.51 -12.73 5.76
N LEU A 50 -8.27 -12.29 7.00
CA LEU A 50 -9.11 -11.34 7.71
C LEU A 50 -9.07 -9.96 7.06
N VAL A 51 -7.87 -9.40 6.83
CA VAL A 51 -7.69 -8.09 6.18
C VAL A 51 -8.32 -8.08 4.80
N LYS A 52 -8.12 -9.12 3.98
CA LYS A 52 -8.73 -9.23 2.65
C LYS A 52 -10.26 -9.13 2.74
N ARG A 53 -10.88 -9.85 3.68
CA ARG A 53 -12.34 -9.82 3.86
C ARG A 53 -12.81 -8.48 4.40
N CYS A 54 -12.09 -7.91 5.36
CA CYS A 54 -12.37 -6.60 5.94
C CYS A 54 -12.33 -5.48 4.89
N LEU A 55 -11.30 -5.45 4.05
CA LEU A 55 -11.17 -4.50 2.93
C LEU A 55 -12.33 -4.65 1.94
N ASN A 56 -12.72 -5.88 1.60
CA ASN A 56 -13.86 -6.10 0.72
C ASN A 56 -15.18 -5.61 1.35
N GLY A 57 -15.42 -5.87 2.64
CA GLY A 57 -16.60 -5.34 3.33
C GLY A 57 -16.61 -3.81 3.41
N ALA A 58 -15.45 -3.21 3.71
CA ALA A 58 -15.29 -1.76 3.84
C ALA A 58 -15.50 -1.01 2.51
N VAL A 59 -14.98 -1.56 1.41
CA VAL A 59 -14.88 -0.89 0.10
C VAL A 59 -15.96 -1.33 -0.88
N SER A 60 -16.22 -2.63 -0.96
CA SER A 60 -17.19 -3.19 -1.93
C SER A 60 -18.62 -3.16 -1.41
N LEU A 61 -18.80 -3.45 -0.12
CA LEU A 61 -20.11 -3.57 0.54
C LEU A 61 -20.47 -2.36 1.39
N ASP A 62 -19.59 -1.36 1.47
CA ASP A 62 -19.78 -0.13 2.24
C ASP A 62 -20.14 -0.34 3.73
N GLN A 63 -19.50 -1.32 4.37
CA GLN A 63 -19.77 -1.65 5.76
C GLN A 63 -18.89 -0.83 6.71
N GLU A 64 -19.53 0.07 7.47
CA GLU A 64 -18.85 0.94 8.44
C GLU A 64 -18.10 0.17 9.51
N GLY A 65 -18.70 -0.88 10.09
CA GLY A 65 -18.01 -1.72 11.08
C GLY A 65 -16.70 -2.31 10.56
N HIS A 66 -16.61 -2.63 9.26
CA HIS A 66 -15.37 -3.12 8.67
C HIS A 66 -14.30 -2.03 8.58
N ARG A 67 -14.70 -0.79 8.27
CA ARG A 67 -13.80 0.38 8.29
C ARG A 67 -13.25 0.67 9.68
N ASP A 68 -14.13 0.66 10.68
CA ASP A 68 -13.76 0.90 12.08
C ASP A 68 -12.83 -0.20 12.60
N PHE A 69 -13.14 -1.46 12.30
CA PHE A 69 -12.29 -2.57 12.68
C PHE A 69 -10.90 -2.48 12.04
N MET A 70 -10.82 -2.14 10.75
CA MET A 70 -9.54 -1.94 10.07
C MET A 70 -8.71 -0.82 10.70
N LYS A 71 -9.34 0.28 11.11
CA LYS A 71 -8.67 1.36 11.82
C LYS A 71 -8.11 0.89 13.15
N LYS A 72 -8.92 0.22 13.98
CA LYS A 72 -8.47 -0.38 15.25
C LYS A 72 -7.35 -1.40 15.05
N LEU A 73 -7.40 -2.16 13.96
CA LEU A 73 -6.38 -3.14 13.62
C LEU A 73 -5.03 -2.47 13.31
N LEU A 74 -5.03 -1.40 12.51
CA LEU A 74 -3.85 -0.60 12.17
C LEU A 74 -3.28 0.16 13.37
N GLU A 75 -4.12 0.53 14.33
CA GLU A 75 -3.69 1.19 15.57
C GLU A 75 -3.11 0.19 16.58
N ALA A 76 -3.67 -1.03 16.65
CA ALA A 76 -3.25 -2.03 17.63
C ALA A 76 -2.04 -2.85 17.17
N ILE A 77 -1.99 -3.27 15.90
CA ILE A 77 -1.00 -4.24 15.45
C ILE A 77 0.18 -3.52 14.79
N LYS A 78 1.39 -3.78 15.30
CA LYS A 78 2.62 -3.49 14.56
C LYS A 78 2.89 -4.63 13.59
N PHE A 79 2.70 -4.39 12.30
CA PHE A 79 2.93 -5.37 11.26
C PHE A 79 4.42 -5.65 11.06
N GLU A 80 4.71 -6.91 10.74
CA GLU A 80 6.02 -7.28 10.19
C GLU A 80 6.18 -6.65 8.80
N GLU A 81 7.42 -6.33 8.42
CA GLU A 81 7.72 -5.65 7.15
C GLU A 81 7.18 -6.41 5.94
N SER A 82 7.31 -7.74 5.93
CA SER A 82 6.76 -8.62 4.88
C SER A 82 5.24 -8.59 4.80
N PHE A 83 4.55 -8.31 5.92
CA PHE A 83 3.10 -8.19 5.94
C PHE A 83 2.65 -6.85 5.36
N VAL A 84 3.41 -5.76 5.52
CA VAL A 84 3.07 -4.45 4.94
C VAL A 84 2.96 -4.53 3.41
N GLU A 85 3.88 -5.23 2.76
CA GLU A 85 3.82 -5.46 1.30
C GLU A 85 2.52 -6.21 0.91
N THR A 86 2.15 -7.23 1.70
CA THR A 86 0.91 -7.98 1.50
C THR A 86 -0.32 -7.10 1.72
N PHE A 87 -0.32 -6.28 2.77
CA PHE A 87 -1.39 -5.35 3.10
C PHE A 87 -1.63 -4.35 1.96
N LEU A 88 -0.58 -3.71 1.47
CA LEU A 88 -0.67 -2.75 0.36
C LEU A 88 -1.20 -3.42 -0.91
N SER A 89 -0.74 -4.64 -1.22
CA SER A 89 -1.29 -5.41 -2.33
C SER A 89 -2.80 -5.67 -2.17
N LEU A 90 -3.25 -6.09 -0.98
CA LEU A 90 -4.66 -6.33 -0.70
C LEU A 90 -5.50 -5.04 -0.80
N LEU A 91 -4.98 -3.92 -0.29
CA LEU A 91 -5.62 -2.60 -0.36
C LEU A 91 -5.82 -2.16 -1.82
N LEU A 92 -4.77 -2.28 -2.64
CA LEU A 92 -4.82 -1.97 -4.06
C LEU A 92 -5.75 -2.90 -4.84
N ASP A 93 -5.83 -4.17 -4.41
CA ASP A 93 -6.73 -5.15 -4.99
C ASP A 93 -8.20 -4.89 -4.65
N ALA A 94 -8.49 -4.28 -3.49
CA ALA A 94 -9.82 -3.83 -3.10
C ALA A 94 -10.22 -2.49 -3.75
N SER A 95 -9.26 -1.60 -4.02
CA SER A 95 -9.48 -0.25 -4.58
C SER A 95 -9.60 -0.19 -6.12
N LYS A 96 -10.08 -1.27 -6.76
CA LYS A 96 -10.14 -1.41 -8.22
C LYS A 96 -11.24 -0.59 -8.90
N LYS A 97 -12.29 -0.15 -8.20
CA LYS A 97 -13.38 0.62 -8.81
C LYS A 97 -12.88 2.02 -9.17
N LYS A 98 -13.33 2.56 -10.31
CA LYS A 98 -12.90 3.89 -10.79
C LYS A 98 -13.30 5.02 -9.85
N GLN A 99 -14.46 4.91 -9.22
CA GLN A 99 -15.03 5.93 -8.36
C GLN A 99 -15.66 5.26 -7.14
N TYR A 100 -15.48 5.91 -5.99
CA TYR A 100 -16.07 5.51 -4.71
C TYR A 100 -16.91 6.67 -4.16
N PRO A 101 -17.90 6.39 -3.31
CA PRO A 101 -18.49 7.40 -2.44
C PRO A 101 -17.41 8.16 -1.66
N GLU A 102 -17.65 9.44 -1.37
CA GLU A 102 -16.68 10.34 -0.73
C GLU A 102 -16.16 9.79 0.61
N HIS A 103 -17.02 9.18 1.43
CA HIS A 103 -16.62 8.63 2.72
C HIS A 103 -15.70 7.40 2.59
N ILE A 104 -15.93 6.53 1.60
CA ILE A 104 -15.04 5.40 1.31
C ILE A 104 -13.71 5.92 0.78
N HIS A 105 -13.75 6.93 -0.07
CA HIS A 105 -12.55 7.57 -0.60
C HIS A 105 -11.71 8.19 0.53
N LYS A 106 -12.33 8.99 1.40
CA LYS A 106 -11.68 9.57 2.59
C LYS A 106 -11.06 8.48 3.47
N TRP A 107 -11.79 7.41 3.74
CA TRP A 107 -11.28 6.29 4.53
C TRP A 107 -10.08 5.58 3.86
N LEU A 108 -10.10 5.37 2.55
CA LEU A 108 -8.95 4.81 1.82
C LEU A 108 -7.72 5.71 1.94
N THR A 109 -7.89 7.03 1.84
CA THR A 109 -6.81 8.01 2.03
C THR A 109 -6.24 7.93 3.44
N GLU A 110 -7.09 7.92 4.48
CA GLU A 110 -6.65 7.78 5.88
C GLU A 110 -5.87 6.47 6.12
N VAL A 111 -6.29 5.37 5.51
CA VAL A 111 -5.57 4.08 5.59
C VAL A 111 -4.20 4.18 4.93
N VAL A 112 -4.11 4.77 3.73
CA VAL A 112 -2.83 4.95 3.02
C VAL A 112 -1.88 5.83 3.81
N GLU A 113 -2.34 6.98 4.29
CA GLU A 113 -1.53 7.91 5.11
C GLU A 113 -1.08 7.24 6.42
N THR A 114 -1.93 6.41 7.02
CA THR A 114 -1.55 5.66 8.22
C THR A 114 -0.42 4.68 7.93
N VAL A 115 -0.49 3.93 6.83
CA VAL A 115 0.57 2.98 6.45
C VAL A 115 1.86 3.72 6.07
N GLU A 116 1.77 4.81 5.30
CA GLU A 116 2.92 5.64 4.94
C GLU A 116 3.64 6.15 6.21
N ARG A 117 2.88 6.67 7.18
CA ARG A 117 3.43 7.21 8.42
C ARG A 117 4.04 6.13 9.33
N GLN A 118 3.41 4.96 9.41
CA GLN A 118 3.86 3.89 10.29
C GLN A 118 5.02 3.07 9.70
N TYR A 119 5.05 2.91 8.37
CA TYR A 119 6.00 2.04 7.65
C TYR A 119 6.57 2.74 6.40
N PRO A 120 7.24 3.90 6.55
CA PRO A 120 7.65 4.73 5.42
C PRO A 120 8.58 3.99 4.45
N GLU A 121 9.52 3.20 4.95
CA GLU A 121 10.49 2.47 4.12
C GLU A 121 9.81 1.35 3.32
N GLN A 122 8.95 0.56 3.95
CA GLN A 122 8.22 -0.52 3.29
C GLN A 122 7.19 0.02 2.30
N PHE A 123 6.54 1.13 2.64
CA PHE A 123 5.64 1.84 1.75
C PHE A 123 6.37 2.32 0.49
N ASP A 124 7.51 3.00 0.66
CA ASP A 124 8.31 3.51 -0.44
C ASP A 124 8.83 2.38 -1.34
N LYS A 125 9.35 1.31 -0.73
CA LYS A 125 9.81 0.12 -1.45
C LYS A 125 8.68 -0.50 -2.29
N GLU A 126 7.48 -0.61 -1.73
CA GLU A 126 6.34 -1.19 -2.43
C GLU A 126 5.82 -0.27 -3.56
N VAL A 127 5.75 1.05 -3.31
CA VAL A 127 5.42 2.05 -4.33
C VAL A 127 6.43 1.98 -5.47
N TYR A 128 7.72 1.96 -5.17
CA TYR A 128 8.79 1.80 -6.15
C TYR A 128 8.58 0.52 -6.97
N ARG A 129 8.35 -0.62 -6.31
CA ARG A 129 8.15 -1.92 -6.97
C ARG A 129 6.96 -1.90 -7.93
N ILE A 130 5.86 -1.26 -7.54
CA ILE A 130 4.67 -1.13 -8.38
C ILE A 130 4.94 -0.20 -9.57
N LEU A 131 5.61 0.93 -9.35
CA LEU A 131 5.90 1.91 -10.39
C LEU A 131 6.91 1.41 -11.42
N SER A 132 7.93 0.67 -10.98
CA SER A 132 8.99 0.07 -11.81
C SER A 132 8.54 -1.19 -12.55
N SER A 133 7.45 -1.85 -12.12
CA SER A 133 6.82 -2.99 -12.80
C SER A 133 6.09 -2.59 -14.11
N THR A 134 6.83 -2.04 -15.07
CA THR A 134 6.29 -1.71 -16.40
C THR A 134 6.45 -2.94 -17.30
N GLN A 135 5.37 -3.68 -17.52
CA GLN A 135 5.34 -4.74 -18.54
C GLN A 135 4.94 -4.14 -19.90
N GLN A 136 5.87 -4.17 -20.86
CA GLN A 136 5.61 -3.97 -22.29
C GLN A 136 4.69 -2.76 -22.62
N GLY A 137 4.95 -1.60 -22.02
CA GLY A 137 4.23 -0.36 -22.31
C GLY A 137 2.78 -0.29 -21.80
N LYS A 138 2.28 -1.30 -21.06
CA LYS A 138 0.95 -1.27 -20.43
C LYS A 138 1.06 -1.02 -18.94
N ILE A 139 0.37 0.01 -18.46
CA ILE A 139 0.23 0.32 -17.03
C ILE A 139 -0.59 -0.80 -16.36
N SER A 140 -0.04 -1.42 -15.31
CA SER A 140 -0.74 -2.46 -14.56
C SER A 140 -1.97 -1.89 -13.82
N LYS A 141 -3.01 -2.72 -13.61
CA LYS A 141 -4.19 -2.30 -12.81
C LYS A 141 -3.81 -1.81 -11.42
N ARG A 142 -2.76 -2.40 -10.82
CA ARG A 142 -2.22 -1.98 -9.52
C ARG A 142 -1.58 -0.59 -9.59
N LYS A 143 -0.78 -0.30 -10.63
CA LYS A 143 -0.23 1.04 -10.87
C LYS A 143 -1.34 2.08 -11.05
N GLN A 144 -2.44 1.75 -11.74
CA GLN A 144 -3.59 2.65 -11.87
C GLN A 144 -4.33 2.87 -10.55
N SER A 145 -4.54 1.84 -9.73
CA SER A 145 -5.14 1.99 -8.39
C SER A 145 -4.25 2.84 -7.48
N LEU A 146 -2.94 2.59 -7.50
CA LEU A 146 -1.96 3.34 -6.73
C LEU A 146 -1.95 4.82 -7.14
N GLN A 147 -1.83 5.10 -8.44
CA GLN A 147 -1.87 6.46 -8.99
C GLN A 147 -3.11 7.24 -8.52
N ARG A 148 -4.29 6.60 -8.46
CA ARG A 148 -5.51 7.26 -8.02
C ARG A 148 -5.48 7.58 -6.53
N LEU A 149 -5.17 6.59 -5.69
CA LEU A 149 -5.08 6.79 -4.24
C LEU A 149 -4.04 7.86 -3.87
N LEU A 150 -2.87 7.85 -4.53
CA LEU A 150 -1.78 8.76 -4.17
C LEU A 150 -1.93 10.18 -4.75
N LYS A 151 -2.57 10.35 -5.92
CA LYS A 151 -2.83 11.70 -6.48
C LYS A 151 -3.79 12.53 -5.62
N GLU A 152 -4.68 11.85 -4.90
CA GLU A 152 -5.70 12.48 -4.06
C GLU A 152 -5.21 12.67 -2.62
N THR A 153 -4.07 12.06 -2.24
CA THR A 153 -3.43 12.22 -0.93
C THR A 153 -2.43 13.39 -0.96
N MET A 154 -2.78 14.54 -0.37
CA MET A 154 -2.00 15.79 -0.50
C MET A 154 -0.54 15.69 -0.03
N SER A 155 -0.25 14.92 1.02
CA SER A 155 1.13 14.71 1.52
C SER A 155 1.99 13.88 0.57
N ILE A 156 1.38 12.96 -0.18
CA ILE A 156 2.07 11.98 -1.02
C ILE A 156 2.12 12.44 -2.48
N ARG A 157 1.20 13.30 -2.90
CA ARG A 157 1.01 13.75 -4.29
C ARG A 157 2.29 14.29 -4.93
N CYS A 158 3.01 15.18 -4.26
CA CYS A 158 4.21 15.80 -4.83
C CYS A 158 5.34 14.79 -5.07
N LYS A 159 5.60 13.94 -4.07
CA LYS A 159 6.58 12.83 -4.15
C LYS A 159 6.20 11.85 -5.25
N PHE A 160 4.92 11.52 -5.34
CA PHE A 160 4.40 10.57 -6.31
C PHE A 160 4.46 11.10 -7.74
N ASP A 161 4.09 12.35 -7.99
CA ASP A 161 4.08 12.93 -9.34
C ASP A 161 5.49 12.94 -9.97
N VAL A 162 6.51 13.22 -9.15
CA VAL A 162 7.91 13.17 -9.61
C VAL A 162 8.34 11.73 -9.91
N MET A 163 7.99 10.78 -9.05
CA MET A 163 8.32 9.36 -9.25
C MET A 163 7.59 8.77 -10.45
N ASP A 164 6.30 9.06 -10.63
CA ASP A 164 5.52 8.59 -11.76
C ASP A 164 6.10 9.08 -13.10
N LYS A 165 6.56 10.34 -13.15
CA LYS A 165 7.28 10.89 -14.31
C LYS A 165 8.65 10.25 -14.51
N LEU A 166 9.39 9.95 -13.44
CA LEU A 166 10.70 9.30 -13.50
C LEU A 166 10.62 7.88 -14.10
N TYR A 167 9.55 7.14 -13.81
CA TYR A 167 9.28 5.79 -14.36
C TYR A 167 8.37 5.80 -15.59
N HIS A 168 8.24 6.94 -16.26
CA HIS A 168 7.40 7.06 -17.44
C HIS A 168 8.10 6.49 -18.70
N PRO A 169 7.41 5.75 -19.59
CA PRO A 169 8.01 5.20 -20.80
C PRO A 169 8.62 6.25 -21.74
N ASN A 170 8.01 7.42 -21.81
CA ASN A 170 8.50 8.56 -22.60
C ASN A 170 9.64 9.32 -21.88
N ALA A 171 10.79 9.44 -22.55
CA ALA A 171 12.01 10.06 -22.05
C ALA A 171 11.87 11.55 -21.70
N ALA A 172 10.97 12.30 -22.36
CA ALA A 172 10.75 13.71 -22.06
C ALA A 172 10.22 13.92 -20.63
N TYR A 173 9.29 13.07 -20.18
CA TYR A 173 8.79 13.13 -18.80
C TYR A 173 9.84 12.71 -17.79
N ARG A 174 10.71 11.75 -18.14
CA ARG A 174 11.86 11.38 -17.30
C ARG A 174 12.82 12.56 -17.14
N LYS A 175 13.16 13.26 -18.25
CA LYS A 175 14.03 14.44 -18.24
C LYS A 175 13.44 15.61 -17.44
N GLU A 176 12.14 15.83 -17.53
CA GLU A 176 11.43 16.83 -16.73
C GLU A 176 11.49 16.52 -15.23
N ALA A 177 11.26 15.25 -14.84
CA ALA A 177 11.37 14.80 -13.46
C ALA A 177 12.79 15.00 -12.90
N LEU A 178 13.81 14.62 -13.67
CA LEU A 178 15.21 14.81 -13.29
C LEU A 178 15.55 16.28 -13.10
N ARG A 179 15.12 17.16 -14.03
CA ARG A 179 15.32 18.61 -13.90
C ARG A 179 14.65 19.17 -12.64
N TYR A 180 13.42 18.75 -12.36
CA TYR A 180 12.73 19.15 -11.13
C TYR A 180 13.49 18.71 -9.88
N LEU A 181 13.96 17.46 -9.86
CA LEU A 181 14.72 16.90 -8.74
C LEU A 181 16.05 17.62 -8.52
N THR A 182 16.81 17.90 -9.57
CA THR A 182 18.08 18.64 -9.46
C THR A 182 17.88 20.04 -8.88
N ASN A 183 16.79 20.72 -9.25
CA ASN A 183 16.52 22.09 -8.80
C ASN A 183 15.89 22.17 -7.40
N ASN A 184 15.31 21.07 -6.91
CA ASN A 184 14.57 21.05 -5.65
C ASN A 184 15.13 19.99 -4.68
N LEU A 185 16.31 19.43 -4.94
CA LEU A 185 16.84 18.33 -4.15
C LEU A 185 16.95 18.74 -2.68
N ASP A 186 17.42 19.95 -2.40
CA ASP A 186 17.68 20.43 -1.05
C ASP A 186 16.43 20.66 -0.20
N SER A 187 15.29 20.93 -0.83
CA SER A 187 14.00 21.14 -0.16
C SER A 187 13.30 19.84 0.23
N LEU A 188 13.82 18.69 -0.23
CA LEU A 188 13.27 17.38 0.09
C LEU A 188 13.75 16.88 1.46
N ARG A 189 12.88 16.12 2.13
CA ARG A 189 13.20 15.40 3.37
C ARG A 189 14.28 14.35 3.11
N VAL A 190 15.05 14.01 4.14
CA VAL A 190 16.16 13.03 4.02
C VAL A 190 15.69 11.70 3.45
N GLN A 191 14.51 11.21 3.87
CA GLN A 191 13.92 9.97 3.34
C GLN A 191 13.53 10.08 1.86
N GLU A 192 13.04 11.23 1.41
CA GLU A 192 12.73 11.47 0.00
C GLU A 192 14.01 11.50 -0.84
N LYS A 193 15.08 12.13 -0.33
CA LYS A 193 16.40 12.13 -0.97
C LYS A 193 16.94 10.71 -1.16
N GLU A 194 16.84 9.84 -0.16
CA GLU A 194 17.32 8.45 -0.26
C GLU A 194 16.51 7.62 -1.27
N MET A 195 15.17 7.76 -1.29
CA MET A 195 14.32 7.11 -2.28
C MET A 195 14.59 7.60 -3.71
N ILE A 196 14.89 8.90 -3.85
CA ILE A 196 15.24 9.49 -5.14
C ILE A 196 16.62 9.03 -5.59
N LYS A 197 17.61 8.99 -4.69
CA LYS A 197 18.96 8.49 -5.00
C LYS A 197 18.94 7.06 -5.50
N SER A 198 18.18 6.16 -4.85
CA SER A 198 18.04 4.78 -5.34
C SER A 198 17.41 4.74 -6.74
N SER A 199 16.40 5.57 -6.97
CA SER A 199 15.77 5.71 -8.29
C SER A 199 16.70 6.30 -9.37
N PHE A 200 17.62 7.20 -9.00
CA PHE A 200 18.65 7.75 -9.89
C PHE A 200 19.69 6.70 -10.27
N ILE A 201 20.12 5.87 -9.32
CA ILE A 201 21.09 4.79 -9.57
C ILE A 201 20.54 3.80 -10.59
N ASP A 202 19.25 3.46 -10.50
CA ASP A 202 18.59 2.59 -11.49
C ASP A 202 18.46 3.21 -12.89
N ARG A 203 18.51 4.54 -12.99
CA ARG A 203 18.42 5.31 -14.24
C ARG A 203 19.78 5.75 -14.80
N LEU A 204 20.86 5.62 -14.04
CA LEU A 204 22.21 5.80 -14.57
C LEU A 204 22.54 4.76 -15.66
N ASN A 205 21.76 3.68 -15.73
CA ASN A 205 21.76 2.67 -16.80
C ASN A 205 20.51 2.77 -17.73
N ASP A 206 19.88 3.95 -17.87
CA ASP A 206 18.74 4.13 -18.79
C ASP A 206 19.17 3.92 -20.26
N ASP A 207 18.34 3.24 -21.06
CA ASP A 207 18.64 2.88 -22.46
C ASP A 207 18.75 4.11 -23.38
N ASP A 208 18.29 5.29 -22.93
CA ASP A 208 18.32 6.55 -23.68
C ASP A 208 19.37 7.52 -23.11
N VAL A 209 20.47 7.69 -23.85
CA VAL A 209 21.62 8.56 -23.52
C VAL A 209 21.21 10.03 -23.31
N GLY A 210 20.07 10.47 -23.85
CA GLY A 210 19.56 11.84 -23.70
C GLY A 210 18.98 12.16 -22.32
N VAL A 211 18.79 11.15 -21.47
CA VAL A 211 18.21 11.28 -20.12
C VAL A 211 19.27 11.65 -19.07
N THR A 212 20.52 11.20 -19.25
CA THR A 212 21.64 11.43 -18.32
C THR A 212 22.53 12.63 -18.69
N SER A 213 22.18 13.37 -19.75
CA SER A 213 22.93 14.51 -20.30
C SER A 213 22.23 15.87 -20.13
#